data_AF-A0AAD8TCC9-F1
#
_entry.id   AF-A0AAD8TCC9-F1
#
_cell.length_a   1.000
_cell.length_b   1.000
_cell.length_c   1.000
_cell.angle_alpha   90.00
_cell.angle_beta   90.00
_cell.angle_gamma   90.00
#
_symmetry.space_group_name_H-M   'P 1'
#
loop_
_entity.id
_entity.type
_entity.pdbx_description
1 polymer ?
#
loop_
_entity_poly.entity_id
_entity_poly.type
_entity_poly.pdbx_seq_one_letter_code
_entity_poly.pdbx_strand_id
1 'polypeptide(L)'
;MEDPVTVSTGVTYERRIIERWFFKYGKTTCPATMQRLASFDLTPNHTLKRVISTWRDCASSPSSPTDTLAPMARERLPSVLTDET
;
A
#
# COMPACT_ATOMS: atom_id res chain seq x y z
N MET A 1 -4.81 2.55 -8.61
CA MET A 1 -3.90 3.47 -9.31
C MET A 1 -2.82 2.64 -9.98
N GLU A 2 -2.57 2.87 -11.26
CA GLU A 2 -1.59 2.14 -12.06
C GLU A 2 -0.24 2.86 -12.08
N ASP A 3 -0.25 4.17 -12.24
CA ASP A 3 0.96 5.00 -12.21
C ASP A 3 0.81 6.19 -11.24
N PRO A 4 1.01 5.95 -9.93
CA PRO A 4 0.90 6.99 -8.93
C PRO A 4 2.06 8.00 -9.03
N VAL A 5 1.72 9.29 -9.08
CA VAL A 5 2.66 10.41 -9.11
C VAL A 5 2.29 11.46 -8.05
N THR A 6 3.29 12.03 -7.41
CA THR A 6 3.16 13.03 -6.36
C THR A 6 3.45 14.43 -6.93
N VAL A 7 2.56 15.38 -6.63
CA VAL A 7 2.73 16.80 -6.97
C VAL A 7 3.44 17.54 -5.83
N SER A 8 3.87 18.78 -6.06
CA SER A 8 4.60 19.59 -5.06
C SER A 8 3.86 19.83 -3.74
N THR A 9 2.53 19.69 -3.70
CA THR A 9 1.75 19.72 -2.44
C THR A 9 1.81 18.41 -1.63
N GLY A 10 2.58 17.41 -2.08
CA GLY A 10 2.70 16.10 -1.42
C GLY A 10 1.53 15.14 -1.66
N VAL A 11 0.52 15.54 -2.44
CA VAL A 11 -0.63 14.69 -2.75
C VAL A 11 -0.30 13.78 -3.95
N THR A 12 -0.76 12.53 -3.91
CA THR A 12 -0.50 11.56 -4.97
C THR A 12 -1.75 11.32 -5.81
N TYR A 13 -1.58 11.32 -7.13
CA TYR A 13 -2.64 11.14 -8.12
C TYR A 13 -2.25 10.07 -9.16
N GLU A 14 -3.23 9.59 -9.91
CA GLU A 14 -2.97 8.83 -11.13
C GLU A 14 -2.39 9.78 -12.20
N ARG A 15 -1.26 9.41 -12.82
CA ARG A 15 -0.56 10.24 -13.82
C ARG A 15 -1.50 10.83 -14.87
N ARG A 16 -2.27 9.97 -15.54
CA ARG A 16 -3.16 10.39 -16.64
C ARG A 16 -4.22 11.41 -16.21
N ILE A 17 -4.64 11.37 -14.95
CA ILE A 17 -5.67 12.27 -14.42
C ILE A 17 -5.06 13.64 -14.14
N ILE A 18 -3.92 13.68 -13.45
CA ILE A 18 -3.27 14.94 -13.09
C ILE A 18 -2.64 15.65 -14.30
N GLU A 19 -2.11 14.90 -15.26
CA GLU A 19 -1.64 15.46 -16.55
C GLU A 19 -2.80 16.09 -17.33
N ARG A 20 -3.97 15.43 -17.36
CA ARG A 20 -5.17 16.01 -17.99
C ARG A 20 -5.59 17.29 -17.26
N TRP A 21 -5.52 17.32 -15.95
CA TRP A 21 -5.83 18.50 -15.14
C TRP A 21 -4.98 19.71 -15.53
N PHE A 22 -3.66 19.53 -15.64
CA PHE A 22 -2.74 20.61 -16.01
C PHE A 22 -2.82 20.97 -17.50
N PHE A 23 -2.69 19.98 -18.39
CA PHE A 23 -2.46 20.24 -19.81
C PHE A 23 -3.73 20.33 -20.64
N LYS A 24 -4.81 19.62 -20.25
CA LYS A 24 -6.08 19.65 -21.00
C LYS A 24 -7.05 20.69 -20.45
N TYR A 25 -7.15 20.81 -19.13
CA TYR A 25 -8.08 21.76 -18.49
C TYR A 25 -7.43 23.09 -18.09
N GLY A 26 -6.11 23.23 -18.26
CA GLY A 26 -5.39 24.47 -17.95
C GLY A 26 -5.44 24.86 -16.48
N LYS A 27 -5.66 23.89 -15.58
CA LYS A 27 -5.78 24.17 -14.16
C LYS A 27 -4.39 24.23 -13.53
N THR A 28 -4.17 25.21 -12.66
CA THR A 28 -2.87 25.45 -12.01
C THR A 28 -2.88 25.18 -10.50
N THR A 29 -3.95 24.57 -10.01
CA THR A 29 -4.17 24.27 -8.61
C THR A 29 -4.09 22.78 -8.34
N CYS A 30 -3.76 22.41 -7.12
CA CYS A 30 -3.90 21.06 -6.63
C CYS A 30 -5.39 20.72 -6.46
N PRO A 31 -5.91 19.63 -7.05
CA PRO A 31 -7.33 19.28 -6.96
C PRO A 31 -7.84 19.04 -5.53
N ALA A 32 -6.99 18.54 -4.63
CA ALA A 32 -7.40 18.19 -3.26
C ALA A 32 -7.26 19.37 -2.29
N THR A 33 -6.15 20.11 -2.36
CA THR A 33 -5.87 21.21 -1.42
C THR A 33 -6.36 22.56 -1.93
N MET A 34 -6.76 22.66 -3.20
CA MET A 34 -7.10 23.90 -3.91
C MET A 34 -5.98 24.94 -3.92
N GLN A 35 -4.77 24.60 -3.47
CA GLN A 35 -3.62 25.48 -3.47
C GLN A 35 -3.02 25.59 -4.86
N ARG A 36 -2.51 26.77 -5.21
CA ARG A 36 -1.77 26.96 -6.46
C ARG A 36 -0.44 26.21 -6.42
N LEU A 37 -0.17 25.44 -7.46
CA LEU A 37 1.08 24.69 -7.57
C LEU A 37 2.20 25.62 -8.02
N ALA A 38 3.34 25.55 -7.32
CA ALA A 38 4.55 26.30 -7.70
C ALA A 38 5.23 25.69 -8.93
N SER A 39 5.19 24.36 -9.06
CA SER A 39 5.64 23.62 -10.24
C SER A 39 4.68 22.49 -10.60
N PHE A 40 4.68 22.10 -11.86
CA PHE A 40 3.89 21.00 -12.42
C PHE A 40 4.67 19.69 -12.52
N ASP A 41 5.80 19.61 -11.82
CA ASP A 41 6.64 18.43 -11.83
C ASP A 41 5.92 17.28 -11.13
N LEU A 42 5.96 16.11 -11.78
CA LEU A 42 5.34 14.89 -11.31
C LEU A 42 6.41 13.93 -10.86
N THR A 43 6.48 13.66 -9.55
CA THR A 43 7.43 12.71 -8.98
C THR A 43 6.79 11.32 -8.91
N PRO A 44 7.32 10.27 -9.54
CA PRO A 44 6.78 8.92 -9.42
C PRO A 44 6.77 8.42 -7.96
N ASN A 45 5.66 7.83 -7.52
CA ASN A 45 5.54 7.24 -6.18
C ASN A 45 5.66 5.72 -6.23
N HIS A 46 6.90 5.22 -6.29
CA HIS A 46 7.19 3.79 -6.37
C HIS A 46 6.75 3.00 -5.14
N THR A 47 6.80 3.61 -3.95
CA THR A 47 6.36 2.99 -2.69
C THR A 47 4.87 2.67 -2.76
N LEU A 48 4.04 3.65 -3.09
CA LEU A 48 2.60 3.45 -3.23
C LEU A 48 2.27 2.47 -4.35
N LYS A 49 2.98 2.55 -5.48
CA LYS A 49 2.82 1.61 -6.60
C LYS A 49 3.05 0.16 -6.17
N ARG A 50 4.10 -0.08 -5.38
CA ARG A 50 4.42 -1.41 -4.82
C ARG A 50 3.33 -1.88 -3.88
N VAL A 51 2.91 -1.05 -2.92
CA VAL A 51 1.85 -1.39 -1.96
C VAL A 51 0.56 -1.76 -2.66
N ILE A 52 0.12 -0.97 -3.65
CA ILE A 52 -1.10 -1.24 -4.42
C ILE A 52 -0.96 -2.54 -5.21
N SER A 53 0.20 -2.80 -5.81
CA SER A 53 0.45 -4.00 -6.60
C SER A 53 0.41 -5.24 -5.72
N THR A 54 1.15 -5.25 -4.60
CA THR A 54 1.13 -6.35 -3.63
C THR A 54 -0.28 -6.62 -3.09
N TRP A 55 -1.04 -5.57 -2.76
CA TRP A 55 -2.41 -5.73 -2.30
C TRP A 55 -3.31 -6.37 -3.37
N ARG A 56 -3.18 -5.93 -4.63
CA ARG A 56 -3.94 -6.50 -5.75
C ARG A 56 -3.57 -7.95 -6.01
N ASP A 57 -2.29 -8.31 -5.91
CA ASP A 57 -1.81 -9.66 -6.13
C ASP A 57 -2.39 -10.61 -5.07
N CYS A 58 -2.35 -10.23 -3.79
CA CYS A 58 -2.99 -10.97 -2.70
C CYS A 58 -4.52 -11.07 -2.84
N ALA A 59 -5.19 -10.02 -3.31
CA ALA A 59 -6.64 -10.03 -3.53
C ALA A 59 -7.06 -10.89 -4.73
N SER A 60 -6.16 -11.08 -5.71
CA SER A 60 -6.42 -11.88 -6.90
C SER A 60 -6.19 -13.38 -6.70
N SER A 61 -5.42 -13.78 -5.69
CA SER A 61 -5.35 -15.17 -5.27
C SER A 61 -6.63 -15.54 -4.51
N PRO A 62 -7.38 -16.57 -4.92
CA PRO A 62 -8.41 -17.16 -4.08
C PRO A 62 -7.72 -17.96 -2.97
N SER A 63 -7.04 -17.29 -2.04
CA SER A 63 -6.63 -17.93 -0.81
C SER A 63 -7.89 -18.06 0.04
N SER A 64 -8.44 -19.27 0.07
CA SER A 64 -9.29 -19.72 1.16
C SER A 64 -8.68 -19.28 2.49
N PRO A 65 -9.49 -18.89 3.49
CA PRO A 65 -8.97 -18.55 4.81
C PRO A 65 -8.48 -19.86 5.45
N THR A 66 -7.21 -20.19 5.29
CA THR A 66 -6.58 -21.18 6.15
C THR A 66 -5.81 -20.42 7.20
N ASP A 67 -6.41 -20.38 8.39
CA ASP A 67 -5.75 -20.20 9.67
C ASP A 67 -4.29 -20.64 9.60
N THR A 68 -3.37 -19.69 9.62
CA THR A 68 -2.04 -19.95 10.16
C THR A 68 -1.86 -19.06 11.38
N LEU A 69 -2.75 -19.25 12.36
CA LEU A 69 -2.31 -19.28 13.75
C LEU A 69 -1.41 -20.52 13.86
N ALA A 70 -0.13 -20.37 13.56
CA ALA A 70 0.84 -21.37 14.00
C ALA A 70 0.71 -21.46 15.52
N PRO A 71 0.35 -22.63 16.10
CA PRO A 71 0.46 -22.77 17.53
C PRO A 71 1.95 -22.66 17.84
N MET A 72 2.33 -21.61 18.59
CA MET A 72 3.59 -21.60 19.32
C MET A 72 3.72 -22.98 19.96
N ALA A 73 4.74 -23.72 19.54
CA ALA A 73 5.06 -25.02 20.08
C ALA A 73 5.06 -24.89 21.62
N ARG A 74 4.01 -25.42 22.27
CA ARG A 74 4.08 -25.67 23.71
C ARG A 74 5.13 -26.74 23.85
N GLU A 75 6.31 -26.33 24.29
CA GLU A 75 7.41 -27.22 24.58
C GLU A 75 6.89 -28.42 25.38
N ARG A 76 7.12 -29.61 24.84
CA ARG A 76 6.92 -30.87 25.53
C ARG A 76 7.95 -30.91 26.67
N LEU A 77 7.53 -30.60 27.89
CA LEU A 77 8.32 -30.93 29.07
C LEU A 77 8.44 -32.46 29.16
N PRO A 78 9.65 -33.02 29.28
CA PRO A 78 9.83 -34.45 29.47
C PRO A 78 9.35 -34.88 30.85
N SER A 79 8.75 -36.07 30.87
CA SER A 79 8.21 -36.79 32.01
C SER A 79 9.27 -36.99 33.10
N VAL A 80 8.94 -36.66 34.36
CA VAL A 80 9.63 -37.20 35.53
C VAL A 80 8.62 -37.99 36.33
N LEU A 81 8.74 -39.31 36.19
CA LEU A 81 8.20 -40.30 37.10
C LEU A 81 8.88 -40.08 38.45
N THR A 82 8.13 -39.81 39.51
CA THR A 82 8.57 -40.11 40.87
C THR A 82 7.54 -41.01 41.50
N ASP A 83 8.01 -42.22 41.73
CA ASP A 83 7.47 -43.32 42.52
C ASP A 83 7.43 -42.95 44.03
N GLU A 84 6.65 -43.72 44.80
CA GLU A 84 6.49 -43.74 46.27
C GLU A 84 5.64 -42.61 46.91
N THR A 85 4.68 -42.86 47.83
CA THR A 85 4.48 -43.96 48.79
C THR A 85 2.98 -44.20 49.04
#